data_AF-A0A3P6SW19-F1
#
_entry.id   AF-A0A3P6SW19-F1
#
_cell.length_a   1.000
_cell.length_b   1.000
_cell.length_c   1.000
_cell.angle_alpha   90.00
_cell.angle_beta   90.00
_cell.angle_gamma   90.00
#
_symmetry.space_group_name_H-M   'P 1'
#
loop_
_entity.id
_entity.type
_entity.pdbx_description
1 polymer ?
#
loop_
_entity_poly.entity_id
_entity_poly.type
_entity_poly.pdbx_seq_one_letter_code
_entity_poly.pdbx_strand_id
1 'polypeptide(L)'
;MIGIFRIRQVAIIAIVTVSFIFIYSAYNVHDNNGKPLVKGNTRPVKIATMPRPANIPSFTEPDLPFKVIVTGQDADRDARKNGEKPSAAGAFNLEGQTCRIPKLDINGSEVRDFFFKSKPLDCLKNPQNWLFIDDSNNVQYIESRKNAKCQGSYVTRKSDQTNIYTAFDSLPAGNPMKSDFAVVKCKDGEQIWNGILMSVVRRSDQELLNHGSVKSPDGSGLNVYFLGFDSLSQMSFRRKLP
;
A
#
# COMPACT_ATOMS: atom_id res chain seq x y z
N MET A 1 38.17 39.01 -20.16
CA MET A 1 37.78 37.81 -19.39
C MET A 1 37.29 38.19 -17.98
N ILE A 2 36.35 39.15 -17.86
CA ILE A 2 35.91 39.75 -16.57
C ILE A 2 34.39 39.59 -16.32
N GLY A 3 33.61 39.18 -17.33
CA GLY A 3 32.14 39.11 -17.24
C GLY A 3 31.57 37.82 -16.61
N ILE A 4 32.23 36.68 -16.77
CA ILE A 4 31.68 35.37 -16.37
C ILE A 4 31.69 35.20 -14.83
N PHE A 5 32.65 35.82 -14.14
CA PHE A 5 32.75 35.74 -12.68
C PHE A 5 31.60 36.50 -11.96
N ARG A 6 31.06 37.55 -12.58
CA ARG A 6 29.97 38.33 -11.97
C ARG A 6 28.61 37.63 -12.08
N ILE A 7 28.38 36.85 -13.13
CA ILE A 7 27.11 36.13 -13.32
C ILE A 7 26.94 35.01 -12.29
N ARG A 8 28.01 34.27 -11.96
CA ARG A 8 27.96 33.22 -10.94
C ARG A 8 27.65 33.78 -9.54
N GLN A 9 28.22 34.93 -9.19
CA GLN A 9 27.95 35.56 -7.89
C GLN A 9 26.50 36.07 -7.79
N VAL A 10 25.96 36.65 -8.87
CA VAL A 10 24.55 37.09 -8.91
C VAL A 10 23.58 35.90 -8.79
N ALA A 11 23.87 34.78 -9.45
CA ALA A 11 23.04 33.58 -9.35
C ALA A 11 23.01 33.00 -7.93
N ILE A 12 24.15 32.97 -7.24
CA ILE A 12 24.22 32.49 -5.85
C ILE A 12 23.42 33.41 -4.92
N ILE A 13 23.57 34.73 -5.07
CA ILE A 13 22.83 35.70 -4.26
C ILE A 13 21.32 35.56 -4.49
N ALA A 14 20.88 35.35 -5.73
CA ALA A 14 19.47 35.15 -6.06
C ALA A 14 18.88 33.87 -5.43
N ILE A 15 19.63 32.76 -5.43
CA ILE A 15 19.17 31.51 -4.82
C ILE A 15 19.04 31.68 -3.29
N VAL A 16 20.00 32.35 -2.66
CA VAL A 16 19.98 32.59 -1.21
C VAL A 16 18.81 33.50 -0.82
N THR A 17 18.54 34.57 -1.57
CA THR A 17 17.42 35.47 -1.28
C THR A 17 16.07 34.79 -1.48
N VAL A 18 15.87 34.01 -2.55
CA VAL A 18 14.64 33.24 -2.76
C VAL A 18 14.43 32.23 -1.64
N SER A 19 15.48 31.53 -1.22
CA SER A 19 15.40 30.57 -0.11
C SER A 19 15.00 31.25 1.21
N PHE A 20 15.55 32.43 1.50
CA PHE A 20 15.17 33.21 2.68
C PHE A 20 13.72 33.68 2.63
N ILE A 21 13.22 34.12 1.47
CA ILE A 21 11.82 34.52 1.28
C ILE A 21 10.89 33.32 1.52
N PHE A 22 11.22 32.15 0.98
CA PHE A 22 10.42 30.94 1.19
C PHE A 22 10.37 30.53 2.66
N ILE A 23 11.52 30.53 3.35
CA ILE A 23 11.59 30.22 4.78
C ILE A 23 10.78 31.25 5.58
N TYR A 24 10.95 32.54 5.32
CA TYR A 24 10.21 33.59 6.01
C TYR A 24 8.69 33.49 5.78
N SER A 25 8.26 33.18 4.56
CA SER A 25 6.85 32.98 4.24
C SER A 25 6.25 31.76 4.93
N ALA A 26 7.02 30.66 5.06
CA ALA A 26 6.59 29.46 5.76
C ALA A 26 6.42 29.68 7.28
N TYR A 27 7.22 30.57 7.88
CA TYR A 27 7.09 30.91 9.30
C TYR A 27 5.96 31.90 9.60
N ASN A 28 5.50 32.68 8.61
CA ASN A 28 4.43 33.69 8.75
C ASN A 28 3.08 33.23 8.19
N VAL A 29 2.80 31.93 8.15
CA VAL A 29 1.47 31.44 7.79
C VAL A 29 0.52 31.69 8.96
N HIS A 30 -0.43 32.60 8.74
CA HIS A 30 -1.53 32.90 9.66
C HIS A 30 -2.81 32.16 9.25
N ASP A 31 -3.65 31.79 10.21
CA ASP A 31 -5.00 31.30 9.92
C ASP A 31 -5.92 32.44 9.41
N ASN A 32 -7.15 32.11 9.00
CA ASN A 32 -8.16 33.09 8.54
C ASN A 32 -8.54 34.14 9.59
N ASN A 33 -8.05 34.01 10.84
CA ASN A 33 -8.27 34.93 11.94
C ASN A 33 -6.97 35.65 12.38
N GLY A 34 -5.91 35.58 11.57
CA GLY A 34 -4.64 36.30 11.79
C GLY A 34 -3.70 35.69 12.83
N LYS A 35 -3.92 34.46 13.30
CA LYS A 35 -3.07 33.84 14.34
C LYS A 35 -1.93 33.01 13.73
N PRO A 36 -0.68 33.15 14.21
CA PRO A 36 0.46 32.41 13.69
C PRO A 36 0.36 30.92 14.06
N LEU A 37 0.52 30.03 13.08
CA LEU A 37 0.28 28.58 13.23
C LEU A 37 1.40 27.81 13.96
N VAL A 38 2.50 28.47 14.35
CA VAL A 38 3.65 27.80 14.95
C VAL A 38 3.90 28.29 16.38
N LYS A 39 3.23 27.66 17.34
CA LYS A 39 3.75 27.54 18.72
C LYS A 39 3.37 26.18 19.29
N GLY A 40 4.39 25.33 19.42
CA GLY A 40 4.24 23.93 19.78
C GLY A 40 3.71 23.69 21.19
N ASN A 41 2.93 22.61 21.31
CA ASN A 41 2.90 21.76 22.49
C ASN A 41 2.41 20.37 22.08
N THR A 42 3.27 19.62 21.39
CA THR A 42 3.09 18.18 21.17
C THR A 42 3.23 17.46 22.52
N ARG A 43 2.11 17.23 23.20
CA ARG A 43 2.05 16.12 24.16
C ARG A 43 1.97 14.83 23.34
N PRO A 44 2.82 13.83 23.59
CA PRO A 44 2.71 12.54 22.92
C PRO A 44 1.39 11.89 23.34
N VAL A 45 0.52 11.61 22.37
CA VAL A 45 -0.66 10.78 22.58
C VAL A 45 -0.16 9.39 22.93
N LYS A 46 -0.23 9.02 24.21
CA LYS A 46 -0.04 7.65 24.66
C LYS A 46 -1.23 6.83 24.16
N ILE A 47 -1.01 5.99 23.15
CA ILE A 47 -1.97 4.95 22.78
C ILE A 47 -1.85 3.88 23.86
N ALA A 48 -2.80 3.87 24.79
CA ALA A 48 -2.97 2.78 25.73
C ALA A 48 -3.58 1.59 24.98
N THR A 49 -2.79 0.53 24.82
CA THR A 49 -3.29 -0.80 24.44
C THR A 49 -4.16 -1.31 25.58
N MET A 50 -5.48 -1.38 25.38
CA MET A 50 -6.37 -2.07 26.32
C MET A 50 -6.71 -3.48 25.82
N PRO A 51 -6.79 -4.47 26.73
CA PRO A 51 -7.16 -5.83 26.39
C PRO A 51 -8.67 -5.95 26.15
N ARG A 52 -9.01 -6.88 25.25
CA ARG A 52 -10.35 -7.25 24.82
C ARG A 52 -11.24 -7.66 26.01
N PRO A 53 -12.40 -7.01 26.26
CA PRO A 53 -13.44 -7.59 27.09
C PRO A 53 -14.57 -8.15 26.21
N ALA A 54 -15.02 -9.35 26.56
CA ALA A 54 -16.34 -9.83 26.23
C ALA A 54 -17.39 -8.98 26.98
N ASN A 55 -18.53 -8.75 26.34
CA ASN A 55 -19.68 -7.93 26.77
C ASN A 55 -19.57 -6.44 26.41
N ILE A 56 -20.40 -6.04 25.44
CA ILE A 56 -20.55 -4.68 24.92
C ILE A 56 -21.52 -3.92 25.83
N PRO A 57 -21.11 -2.87 26.56
CA PRO A 57 -22.03 -1.86 27.06
C PRO A 57 -22.34 -0.87 25.93
N SER A 58 -23.58 -0.38 25.90
CA SER A 58 -24.04 0.68 25.00
C SER A 58 -23.08 1.86 24.98
N PHE A 59 -22.58 2.20 23.81
CA PHE A 59 -21.79 3.40 23.56
C PHE A 59 -22.69 4.62 23.75
N THR A 60 -22.57 5.33 24.87
CA THR A 60 -23.04 6.72 24.95
C THR A 60 -22.01 7.56 24.19
N GLU A 61 -22.39 8.03 22.99
CA GLU A 61 -21.58 8.95 22.19
C GLU A 61 -21.24 10.19 23.02
N PRO A 62 -19.95 10.58 23.13
CA PRO A 62 -19.60 11.89 23.64
C PRO A 62 -20.09 12.94 22.64
N ASP A 63 -20.79 13.96 23.14
CA ASP A 63 -21.21 15.15 22.40
C ASP A 63 -20.02 15.76 21.64
N LEU A 64 -19.91 15.44 20.35
CA LEU A 64 -18.93 16.07 19.49
C LEU A 64 -19.35 17.55 19.32
N PRO A 65 -18.44 18.53 19.50
CA PRO A 65 -18.76 19.96 19.44
C PRO A 65 -19.07 20.47 18.02
N PHE A 66 -19.23 19.57 17.05
CA PHE A 66 -19.59 19.89 15.68
C PHE A 66 -20.72 18.97 15.20
N LYS A 67 -21.72 19.58 14.57
CA LYS A 67 -22.86 18.89 13.98
C LYS A 67 -22.44 18.30 12.63
N VAL A 68 -22.36 16.98 12.53
CA VAL A 68 -22.18 16.30 11.24
C VAL A 68 -23.50 16.36 10.48
N ILE A 69 -23.56 17.16 9.43
CA ILE A 69 -24.67 17.18 8.47
C ILE A 69 -24.24 16.37 7.26
N VAL A 70 -24.79 15.16 7.09
CA VAL A 70 -24.61 14.38 5.86
C VAL A 70 -25.45 15.06 4.79
N THR A 71 -24.79 15.87 3.95
CA THR A 71 -25.43 16.51 2.80
C THR A 71 -25.13 15.68 1.56
N GLY A 72 -26.18 15.13 0.93
CA GLY A 72 -26.09 14.45 -0.35
C GLY A 72 -25.91 12.94 -0.23
N GLN A 73 -27.02 12.21 -0.24
CA GLN A 73 -27.00 10.85 -0.79
C GLN A 73 -27.14 10.98 -2.31
N ASP A 74 -26.46 10.14 -3.10
CA ASP A 74 -26.60 10.13 -4.57
C ASP A 74 -28.06 9.89 -5.01
N ALA A 75 -28.89 9.29 -4.15
CA ALA A 75 -30.34 9.18 -4.35
C ALA A 75 -31.05 10.55 -4.46
N ASP A 76 -30.50 11.61 -3.86
CA ASP A 76 -31.03 12.97 -3.93
C ASP A 76 -30.68 13.66 -5.27
N ARG A 77 -29.75 13.12 -6.04
CA ARG A 77 -29.32 13.70 -7.33
C ARG A 77 -30.39 13.53 -8.41
N ASP A 78 -31.13 12.43 -8.38
CA ASP A 78 -32.26 12.20 -9.28
C ASP A 78 -33.50 13.03 -8.87
N ALA A 79 -33.70 13.26 -7.56
CA ALA A 79 -34.78 14.10 -7.05
C ALA A 79 -34.63 15.57 -7.43
N ARG A 80 -33.39 16.06 -7.64
CA ARG A 80 -33.11 17.45 -8.03
C ARG A 80 -33.53 17.81 -9.46
N LYS A 81 -33.96 16.86 -10.29
CA LYS A 81 -34.53 17.19 -11.61
C LYS A 81 -35.89 17.92 -11.52
N ASN A 82 -36.59 17.84 -10.38
CA ASN A 82 -37.93 18.41 -10.22
C ASN A 82 -38.04 19.57 -9.21
N GLY A 83 -36.93 20.17 -8.78
CA GLY A 83 -36.95 21.51 -8.18
C GLY A 83 -37.49 21.68 -6.75
N GLU A 84 -37.83 20.62 -6.02
CA GLU A 84 -38.24 20.76 -4.61
C GLU A 84 -37.11 20.43 -3.63
N LYS A 85 -36.76 21.41 -2.78
CA LYS A 85 -35.91 21.20 -1.59
C LYS A 85 -36.78 20.63 -0.46
N PRO A 86 -36.49 19.44 0.08
CA PRO A 86 -37.10 19.03 1.34
C PRO A 86 -36.51 19.91 2.47
N SER A 87 -37.36 20.58 3.23
CA SER A 87 -36.96 21.24 4.47
C SER A 87 -36.64 20.15 5.52
N ALA A 88 -35.38 20.05 5.89
CA ALA A 88 -34.93 19.08 6.89
C ALA A 88 -35.29 19.58 8.30
N ALA A 89 -36.51 19.32 8.76
CA ALA A 89 -36.81 19.23 10.18
C ALA A 89 -36.22 17.91 10.70
N GLY A 90 -35.07 18.00 11.37
CA GLY A 90 -34.37 16.84 11.92
C GLY A 90 -35.11 16.28 13.14
N ALA A 91 -35.97 15.29 12.94
CA ALA A 91 -36.44 14.41 13.99
C ALA A 91 -35.60 13.13 13.97
N PHE A 92 -34.74 12.98 14.98
CA PHE A 92 -34.01 11.74 15.26
C PHE A 92 -34.99 10.71 15.80
N ASN A 93 -35.72 10.04 14.92
CA ASN A 93 -36.36 8.78 15.25
C ASN A 93 -35.64 7.67 14.47
N LEU A 94 -34.83 6.88 15.19
CA LEU A 94 -34.02 5.80 14.64
C LEU A 94 -34.80 4.47 14.55
N GLU A 95 -36.03 4.42 15.09
CA GLU A 95 -36.91 3.28 14.95
C GLU A 95 -37.34 3.11 13.49
N GLY A 96 -36.83 2.06 12.84
CA GLY A 96 -37.14 1.74 11.43
C GLY A 96 -36.07 2.15 10.41
N GLN A 97 -34.93 2.73 10.83
CA GLN A 97 -33.83 2.97 9.91
C GLN A 97 -33.07 1.67 9.62
N THR A 98 -33.43 1.02 8.51
CA THR A 98 -32.60 -0.04 7.93
C THR A 98 -31.32 0.56 7.37
N CYS A 99 -30.16 0.01 7.74
CA CYS A 99 -28.89 0.37 7.11
C CYS A 99 -28.97 0.08 5.60
N ARG A 100 -29.12 1.14 4.79
CA ARG A 100 -29.08 1.05 3.34
C ARG A 100 -27.68 1.46 2.89
N ILE A 101 -26.92 0.48 2.40
CA ILE A 101 -25.62 0.75 1.80
C ILE A 101 -25.86 1.63 0.55
N PRO A 102 -25.27 2.84 0.48
CA PRO A 102 -25.46 3.72 -0.66
C PRO A 102 -24.90 3.05 -1.92
N LYS A 103 -25.69 3.07 -3.00
CA LYS A 103 -25.24 2.60 -4.32
C LYS A 103 -24.36 3.68 -4.94
N LEU A 104 -23.05 3.57 -4.72
CA LEU A 104 -22.07 4.47 -5.32
C LEU A 104 -21.92 4.19 -6.81
N ASP A 105 -21.95 5.25 -7.63
CA ASP A 105 -21.66 5.14 -9.05
C ASP A 105 -20.19 4.70 -9.28
N ILE A 106 -20.01 3.68 -10.12
CA ILE A 106 -18.69 3.21 -10.55
C ILE A 106 -17.93 4.35 -11.24
N ASN A 107 -18.56 5.28 -11.93
CA ASN A 107 -17.88 6.37 -12.62
C ASN A 107 -18.27 7.77 -12.09
N GLY A 108 -18.61 7.86 -10.80
CA GLY A 108 -18.95 9.13 -10.15
C GLY A 108 -17.94 10.24 -10.46
N SER A 109 -18.45 11.45 -10.69
CA SER A 109 -17.69 12.64 -11.09
C SER A 109 -16.53 12.96 -10.15
N GLU A 110 -16.70 12.63 -8.87
CA GLU A 110 -15.79 12.92 -7.77
C GLU A 110 -14.52 12.07 -7.84
N VAL A 111 -14.61 10.90 -8.48
CA VAL A 111 -13.58 9.87 -8.44
C VAL A 111 -13.04 9.53 -9.83
N ARG A 112 -13.82 9.71 -10.90
CA ARG A 112 -13.45 9.31 -12.28
C ARG A 112 -12.06 9.76 -12.70
N ASP A 113 -11.70 11.00 -12.36
CA ASP A 113 -10.43 11.60 -12.79
C ASP A 113 -9.21 11.00 -12.06
N PHE A 114 -9.43 10.31 -10.94
CA PHE A 114 -8.38 9.56 -10.22
C PHE A 114 -8.17 8.14 -10.76
N PHE A 115 -9.08 7.62 -11.60
CA PHE A 115 -8.99 6.25 -12.13
C PHE A 115 -8.63 6.26 -13.63
N PHE A 116 -7.36 6.46 -13.95
CA PHE A 116 -6.85 6.38 -15.34
C PHE A 116 -6.25 5.01 -15.68
N LYS A 117 -6.33 4.57 -16.94
CA LYS A 117 -5.67 3.33 -17.38
C LYS A 117 -4.16 3.45 -17.17
N SER A 118 -3.59 2.52 -16.42
CA SER A 118 -2.14 2.43 -16.27
C SER A 118 -1.52 2.17 -17.63
N LYS A 119 -0.37 2.80 -17.91
CA LYS A 119 0.39 2.50 -19.12
C LYS A 119 0.79 1.01 -19.11
N PRO A 120 0.82 0.34 -20.28
CA PRO A 120 1.30 -1.03 -20.36
C PRO A 120 2.68 -1.17 -19.70
N LEU A 121 2.91 -2.31 -19.05
CA LEU A 121 4.21 -2.64 -18.48
C LEU A 121 5.22 -2.82 -19.61
N ASP A 122 6.26 -2.00 -19.61
CA ASP A 122 7.38 -2.12 -20.54
C ASP A 122 8.40 -3.11 -19.95
N CYS A 123 8.14 -4.40 -20.18
CA CYS A 123 8.96 -5.48 -19.62
C CYS A 123 10.42 -5.44 -20.12
N LEU A 124 10.68 -4.80 -21.27
CA LEU A 124 12.01 -4.75 -21.90
C LEU A 124 12.92 -3.66 -21.32
N LYS A 125 12.36 -2.67 -20.61
CA LYS A 125 13.16 -1.63 -19.94
C LYS A 125 13.94 -2.15 -18.74
N ASN A 126 13.50 -3.25 -18.14
CA ASN A 126 14.16 -3.79 -16.96
C ASN A 126 15.40 -4.59 -17.38
N PRO A 127 16.52 -4.45 -16.64
CA PRO A 127 17.70 -5.27 -16.89
C PRO A 127 17.32 -6.75 -16.76
N GLN A 128 17.93 -7.59 -17.61
CA GLN A 128 17.66 -9.02 -17.62
C GLN A 128 17.90 -9.61 -16.21
N ASN A 129 16.95 -10.42 -15.74
CA ASN A 129 17.08 -11.14 -14.49
C ASN A 129 18.21 -12.15 -14.59
N TRP A 130 19.09 -12.19 -13.59
CA TRP A 130 20.21 -13.13 -13.55
C TRP A 130 19.80 -14.52 -13.09
N LEU A 131 18.67 -14.58 -12.38
CA LEU A 131 18.13 -15.78 -11.75
C LEU A 131 16.67 -15.96 -12.17
N PHE A 132 16.25 -17.21 -12.27
CA PHE A 132 14.86 -17.58 -12.49
C PHE A 132 14.55 -18.89 -11.77
N ILE A 133 13.27 -19.23 -11.71
CA ILE A 133 12.78 -20.50 -11.16
C ILE A 133 12.27 -21.30 -12.34
N ASP A 134 12.75 -22.54 -12.47
CA ASP A 134 12.35 -23.44 -13.55
C ASP A 134 11.00 -24.11 -13.27
N ASP A 135 10.48 -24.84 -14.25
CA ASP A 135 9.20 -25.56 -14.14
C ASP A 135 9.21 -26.66 -13.07
N SER A 136 10.40 -27.10 -12.65
CA SER A 136 10.60 -28.05 -11.56
C SER A 136 10.72 -27.37 -10.19
N ASN A 137 10.48 -26.06 -10.13
CA ASN A 137 10.56 -25.23 -8.92
C ASN A 137 11.98 -25.09 -8.35
N ASN A 138 13.00 -25.28 -9.17
CA ASN A 138 14.40 -25.12 -8.78
C ASN A 138 14.93 -23.76 -9.19
N VAL A 139 15.83 -23.22 -8.38
CA VAL A 139 16.48 -21.95 -8.67
C VAL A 139 17.61 -22.15 -9.68
N GLN A 140 17.61 -21.37 -10.76
CA GLN A 140 18.59 -21.46 -11.83
C GLN A 140 19.21 -20.10 -12.14
N TYR A 141 20.47 -20.14 -12.60
CA TYR A 141 21.15 -18.99 -13.19
C TYR A 141 20.88 -18.93 -14.69
N ILE A 142 20.84 -17.72 -15.24
CA ILE A 142 20.99 -17.57 -16.69
C ILE A 142 22.39 -18.03 -17.13
N GLU A 143 22.48 -18.51 -18.36
CA GLU A 143 23.71 -19.14 -18.86
C GLU A 143 24.94 -18.24 -18.80
N SER A 144 24.78 -16.94 -19.08
CA SER A 144 25.85 -15.96 -19.03
C SER A 144 26.34 -15.65 -17.61
N ARG A 145 25.64 -16.09 -16.56
CA ARG A 145 25.91 -15.75 -15.15
C ARG A 145 26.03 -16.97 -14.25
N LYS A 146 26.30 -18.17 -14.79
CA LYS A 146 26.47 -19.41 -14.01
C LYS A 146 27.52 -19.30 -12.89
N ASN A 147 28.51 -18.43 -13.05
CA ASN A 147 29.59 -18.22 -12.08
C ASN A 147 29.35 -17.05 -11.11
N ALA A 148 28.19 -16.39 -11.18
CA ALA A 148 27.88 -15.27 -10.31
C ALA A 148 27.75 -15.74 -8.84
N LYS A 149 28.26 -14.93 -7.91
CA LYS A 149 28.14 -15.20 -6.48
C LYS A 149 26.90 -14.48 -5.94
N CYS A 150 25.91 -15.25 -5.53
CA CYS A 150 24.65 -14.73 -5.00
C CYS A 150 24.47 -15.06 -3.52
N GLN A 151 24.14 -14.05 -2.74
CA GLN A 151 23.81 -14.13 -1.32
C GLN A 151 22.51 -13.38 -1.06
N GLY A 152 21.85 -13.64 0.06
CA GLY A 152 20.56 -13.02 0.32
C GLY A 152 19.91 -13.49 1.60
N SER A 153 18.61 -13.25 1.69
CA SER A 153 17.80 -13.69 2.81
C SER A 153 16.46 -14.21 2.34
N TYR A 154 16.05 -15.37 2.86
CA TYR A 154 14.67 -15.81 2.80
C TYR A 154 13.81 -14.91 3.67
N VAL A 155 12.62 -14.59 3.19
CA VAL A 155 11.64 -13.77 3.91
C VAL A 155 10.47 -14.66 4.28
N THR A 156 10.18 -14.73 5.57
CA THR A 156 9.02 -15.47 6.08
C THR A 156 8.17 -14.53 6.93
N ARG A 157 6.89 -14.41 6.60
CA ARG A 157 5.96 -13.58 7.38
C ARG A 157 5.77 -14.19 8.77
N LYS A 158 5.98 -13.39 9.83
CA LYS A 158 5.70 -13.79 11.23
C LYS A 158 4.39 -13.21 11.72
N SER A 159 4.10 -11.96 11.35
CA SER A 159 2.84 -11.28 11.63
C SER A 159 2.52 -10.27 10.54
N ASP A 160 1.40 -9.56 10.66
CA ASP A 160 1.01 -8.51 9.71
C ASP A 160 1.98 -7.33 9.70
N GLN A 161 2.74 -7.14 10.77
CA GLN A 161 3.69 -6.03 10.91
C GLN A 161 5.15 -6.49 10.85
N THR A 162 5.43 -7.80 10.87
CA THR A 162 6.80 -8.29 11.02
C THR A 162 7.12 -9.49 10.13
N ASN A 163 8.31 -9.43 9.54
CA ASN A 163 8.91 -10.50 8.73
C ASN A 163 10.20 -10.99 9.39
N ILE A 164 10.48 -12.28 9.25
CA ILE A 164 11.75 -12.91 9.62
C ILE A 164 12.60 -13.01 8.37
N TYR A 165 13.88 -12.67 8.52
CA TYR A 165 14.87 -12.76 7.45
C TYR A 165 15.90 -13.83 7.82
N THR A 166 15.99 -14.90 7.03
CA THR A 166 16.98 -15.97 7.22
C THR A 166 18.04 -15.86 6.13
N ALA A 167 19.23 -15.38 6.52
CA ALA A 167 20.33 -15.17 5.60
C ALA A 167 20.85 -16.48 5.00
N PHE A 168 21.38 -16.39 3.79
CA PHE A 168 22.14 -17.43 3.13
C PHE A 168 23.32 -16.83 2.35
N ASP A 169 24.47 -17.48 2.46
CA ASP A 169 25.71 -17.03 1.80
C ASP A 169 25.81 -17.51 0.35
N SER A 170 25.03 -18.54 0.00
CA SER A 170 24.97 -19.07 -1.36
C SER A 170 23.53 -19.43 -1.73
N LEU A 171 23.17 -19.10 -2.97
CA LEU A 171 21.89 -19.45 -3.55
C LEU A 171 21.82 -20.98 -3.77
N PRO A 172 20.68 -21.65 -3.48
CA PRO A 172 20.54 -23.09 -3.68
C PRO A 172 20.31 -23.44 -5.15
N ALA A 173 21.32 -23.21 -6.00
CA ALA A 173 21.24 -23.52 -7.43
C ALA A 173 20.85 -25.00 -7.67
N GLY A 174 19.92 -25.24 -8.58
CA GLY A 174 19.41 -26.59 -8.88
C GLY A 174 18.53 -27.21 -7.81
N ASN A 175 18.22 -26.47 -6.73
CA ASN A 175 17.37 -26.93 -5.64
C ASN A 175 16.20 -25.96 -5.44
N PRO A 176 15.10 -26.41 -4.82
CA PRO A 176 13.98 -25.54 -4.50
C PRO A 176 14.34 -24.52 -3.42
N MET A 177 13.62 -23.40 -3.43
CA MET A 177 13.74 -22.39 -2.37
C MET A 177 13.24 -22.94 -1.03
N LYS A 178 13.79 -22.42 0.07
CA LYS A 178 13.39 -22.78 1.44
C LYS A 178 12.23 -21.92 1.97
N SER A 179 11.92 -20.81 1.33
CA SER A 179 10.78 -19.94 1.63
C SER A 179 10.14 -19.47 0.32
N ASP A 180 8.88 -19.04 0.37
CA ASP A 180 8.14 -18.54 -0.79
C ASP A 180 8.76 -17.24 -1.34
N PHE A 181 9.48 -16.50 -0.51
CA PHE A 181 10.12 -15.24 -0.90
C PHE A 181 11.59 -15.24 -0.51
N ALA A 182 12.43 -14.72 -1.40
CA ALA A 182 13.83 -14.45 -1.11
C ALA A 182 14.26 -13.12 -1.73
N VAL A 183 15.02 -12.33 -0.97
CA VAL A 183 15.71 -11.15 -1.49
C VAL A 183 17.14 -11.57 -1.79
N VAL A 184 17.58 -11.35 -3.03
CA VAL A 184 18.86 -11.86 -3.54
C VAL A 184 19.69 -10.72 -4.08
N LYS A 185 20.98 -10.76 -3.75
CA LYS A 185 22.02 -9.91 -4.32
C LYS A 185 23.10 -10.76 -4.93
N CYS A 186 23.34 -10.57 -6.22
CA CYS A 186 24.34 -11.27 -6.99
C CYS A 186 25.46 -10.34 -7.43
N LYS A 187 26.68 -10.87 -7.49
CA LYS A 187 27.86 -10.18 -8.00
C LYS A 187 28.57 -11.06 -9.01
N ASP A 188 28.92 -10.47 -10.14
CA ASP A 188 29.72 -11.11 -11.18
C ASP A 188 30.71 -10.08 -11.74
N GLY A 189 31.98 -10.21 -11.34
CA GLY A 189 32.99 -9.17 -11.55
C GLY A 189 32.61 -7.85 -10.85
N GLU A 190 32.50 -6.77 -11.63
CA GLU A 190 32.07 -5.46 -11.15
C GLU A 190 30.55 -5.26 -11.18
N GLN A 191 29.83 -6.15 -11.84
CA GLN A 191 28.39 -6.03 -11.99
C GLN A 191 27.67 -6.58 -10.77
N ILE A 192 26.62 -5.87 -10.37
CA ILE A 192 25.79 -6.22 -9.22
C ILE A 192 24.34 -6.24 -9.69
N TRP A 193 23.63 -7.30 -9.33
CA TRP A 193 22.20 -7.42 -9.56
C TRP A 193 21.50 -7.66 -8.23
N ASN A 194 20.32 -7.05 -8.07
CA ASN A 194 19.45 -7.27 -6.92
C ASN A 194 18.09 -7.66 -7.47
N GLY A 195 17.46 -8.65 -6.84
CA GLY A 195 16.14 -9.09 -7.23
C GLY A 195 15.41 -9.78 -6.10
N ILE A 196 14.11 -9.95 -6.31
CA ILE A 196 13.24 -10.72 -5.44
C ILE A 196 12.86 -11.98 -6.20
N LEU A 197 13.10 -13.13 -5.58
CA LEU A 197 12.58 -14.40 -6.06
C LEU A 197 11.31 -14.73 -5.30
N MET A 198 10.31 -15.15 -6.04
CA MET A 198 9.03 -15.60 -5.51
C MET A 198 8.76 -16.99 -6.06
N SER A 199 8.46 -17.93 -5.18
CA SER A 199 8.03 -19.27 -5.53
C SER A 199 6.97 -19.79 -4.57
N VAL A 200 6.40 -20.94 -4.92
CA VAL A 200 5.55 -21.72 -4.02
C VAL A 200 6.37 -22.89 -3.50
N VAL A 201 6.83 -22.82 -2.25
CA VAL A 201 7.60 -23.93 -1.66
C VAL A 201 6.64 -25.05 -1.30
N ARG A 202 6.82 -26.20 -1.95
CA ARG A 202 6.01 -27.39 -1.66
C ARG A 202 6.40 -27.94 -0.28
N ARG A 203 5.41 -28.01 0.60
CA ARG A 203 5.53 -28.73 1.88
C ARG A 203 5.22 -30.20 1.68
N SER A 204 5.82 -31.03 2.52
CA SER A 204 5.50 -32.47 2.49
C SER A 204 4.09 -32.71 3.00
N ASP A 205 3.44 -33.77 2.49
CA ASP A 205 2.13 -34.24 2.99
C ASP A 205 2.13 -34.39 4.52
N GLN A 206 3.21 -34.93 5.08
CA GLN A 206 3.33 -35.17 6.51
C GLN A 206 3.35 -33.86 7.31
N GLU A 207 4.05 -32.84 6.82
CA GLU A 207 4.05 -31.52 7.43
C GLU A 207 2.66 -30.88 7.36
N LEU A 208 1.99 -30.96 6.22
CA LEU A 208 0.64 -30.44 6.04
C LEU A 208 -0.38 -31.11 6.97
N LEU A 209 -0.31 -32.44 7.09
CA LEU A 209 -1.15 -33.24 7.99
C LEU A 209 -0.89 -32.89 9.46
N ASN A 210 0.37 -32.71 9.85
CA ASN A 210 0.74 -32.30 11.22
C ASN A 210 0.19 -30.91 11.56
N HIS A 211 -0.01 -30.04 10.58
CA HIS A 211 -0.65 -28.73 10.72
C HIS A 211 -2.18 -28.76 10.58
N GLY A 212 -2.80 -29.96 10.62
CA GLY A 212 -4.25 -30.11 10.63
C GLY A 212 -4.91 -30.06 9.25
N SER A 213 -4.13 -30.20 8.17
CA SER A 213 -4.71 -30.32 6.83
C SER A 213 -5.41 -31.68 6.69
N VAL A 214 -6.62 -31.70 6.13
CA VAL A 214 -7.36 -32.95 5.86
C VAL A 214 -7.20 -33.29 4.39
N LYS A 215 -6.79 -34.54 4.09
CA LYS A 215 -6.74 -35.01 2.70
C LYS A 215 -8.15 -35.06 2.12
N SER A 216 -8.30 -34.57 0.89
CA SER A 216 -9.58 -34.66 0.19
C SER A 216 -9.99 -36.14 0.05
N PRO A 217 -11.25 -36.52 0.38
CA PRO A 217 -11.71 -37.91 0.35
C PRO A 217 -11.56 -38.59 -1.02
N ASP A 218 -11.59 -37.81 -2.09
CA ASP A 218 -11.50 -38.22 -3.50
C ASP A 218 -10.08 -38.09 -4.08
N GLY A 219 -9.10 -37.60 -3.30
CA GLY A 219 -7.74 -37.36 -3.77
C GLY A 219 -7.62 -36.24 -4.82
N SER A 220 -8.72 -35.56 -5.20
CA SER A 220 -8.71 -34.52 -6.23
C SER A 220 -8.46 -33.11 -5.67
N GLY A 221 -7.86 -33.01 -4.48
CA GLY A 221 -7.65 -31.76 -3.77
C GLY A 221 -6.90 -30.75 -4.62
N LEU A 222 -7.63 -29.76 -5.15
CA LEU A 222 -7.06 -28.60 -5.80
C LEU A 222 -6.21 -27.83 -4.78
N ASN A 223 -4.89 -27.77 -5.02
CA ASN A 223 -4.01 -26.87 -4.28
C ASN A 223 -4.10 -25.47 -4.91
N VAL A 224 -4.98 -24.63 -4.36
CA VAL A 224 -5.18 -23.26 -4.86
C VAL A 224 -4.26 -22.30 -4.13
N TYR A 225 -3.35 -21.66 -4.86
CA TYR A 225 -2.56 -20.53 -4.37
C TYR A 225 -3.31 -19.23 -4.65
N PHE A 226 -3.69 -18.51 -3.59
CA PHE A 226 -4.31 -17.19 -3.71
C PHE A 226 -3.26 -16.11 -3.58
N LEU A 227 -3.00 -15.37 -4.66
CA LEU A 227 -2.22 -14.13 -4.64
C LEU A 227 -3.19 -12.93 -4.55
N GLY A 228 -3.32 -12.37 -3.35
CA GLY A 228 -4.12 -11.17 -3.12
C GLY A 228 -3.27 -9.90 -3.12
N PHE A 229 -3.70 -8.88 -3.84
CA PHE A 229 -3.18 -7.52 -3.66
C PHE A 229 -3.92 -6.88 -2.50
N ASP A 230 -3.20 -6.59 -1.41
CA ASP A 230 -3.80 -6.03 -0.20
C ASP A 230 -4.43 -4.66 -0.47
N SER A 231 -5.63 -4.44 0.10
CA SER A 231 -6.33 -3.15 0.20
C SER A 231 -6.81 -2.44 -1.09
N LEU A 232 -7.30 -3.16 -2.10
CA LEU A 232 -8.15 -2.53 -3.12
C LEU A 232 -9.61 -2.51 -2.66
N SER A 233 -10.23 -1.33 -2.60
CA SER A 233 -11.68 -1.24 -2.37
C SER A 233 -12.42 -2.03 -3.44
N GLN A 234 -13.56 -2.64 -3.09
CA GLN A 234 -14.41 -3.37 -4.04
C GLN A 234 -14.73 -2.53 -5.29
N MET A 235 -14.92 -1.22 -5.13
CA MET A 235 -15.18 -0.30 -6.24
C MET A 235 -13.94 -0.08 -7.10
N SER A 236 -12.74 0.02 -6.51
CA SER A 236 -11.48 0.10 -7.26
C SER A 236 -11.24 -1.17 -8.09
N PHE A 237 -11.52 -2.35 -7.51
CA PHE A 237 -11.43 -3.63 -8.21
C PHE A 237 -12.35 -3.67 -9.43
N ARG A 238 -13.64 -3.35 -9.24
CA ARG A 238 -14.64 -3.30 -10.32
C ARG A 238 -14.35 -2.26 -11.40
N ARG A 239 -13.58 -1.20 -11.09
CA ARG A 239 -13.18 -0.16 -12.07
C ARG A 239 -11.98 -0.58 -12.93
N LYS A 240 -11.10 -1.44 -12.41
CA LYS A 240 -9.76 -1.67 -12.98
C LYS A 240 -9.58 -3.04 -13.62
N LEU A 241 -10.34 -4.03 -13.21
CA LEU A 241 -10.27 -5.36 -13.80
C LEU A 241 -11.30 -5.49 -14.93
N PRO A 242 -10.91 -6.13 -16.05
CA PRO A 242 -11.78 -6.40 -17.18
C PRO A 242 -12.92 -7.37 -16.84
#